data_AF-A0AAV9FEF8-F1
#
_entry.id   AF-A0AAV9FEF8-F1
#
_cell.length_a   1.000
_cell.length_b   1.000
_cell.length_c   1.000
_cell.angle_alpha   90.00
_cell.angle_beta   90.00
_cell.angle_gamma   90.00
#
_symmetry.space_group_name_H-M   'P 1'
#
loop_
_entity.id
_entity.type
_entity.pdbx_description
1 polymer ?
#
loop_
_entity_poly.entity_id
_entity_poly.type
_entity_poly.pdbx_seq_one_letter_code
_entity_poly.pdbx_strand_id
1 'polypeptide(L)'
;MRSNAVDSTEKGISDSRIGFVKDDVLSNVVLHTAVILINTCDEVFLRKIPGELSLNFLHLLKESWGIMHSWPTPWKCHQKQSFTFSNMRANDLAETIFRLSMNQDPYAICAVDVARRSIFGSTELEFENFIINHWEESPILLTKVSKNLEGDNIIFSLLADVFKSSTIGALLNSILRGLVSCPPINSDEMDILNFLKKVRDELGSPMLYEQDIRILKTVRSTSMSTHGPLKTEAHYPMKSMNSSNMERPEFTGIDLVRQCKKAYHEGYTVALRGVEFRWEEVAMITDRLAMLFGQPSVGANLYLTPARSQGLDRHFDDHCVFVCQLIGQKQWTVLPRGAGFLPRLYEPTCNLHCSESDDNIAGGKHFLLGEGDILYIPRGYPHEAHTLNNMDKSCIDETTELSLHLTLGIEVEPPFEWEGFAHIALHSWNLTQRRVTFNHLDSASQILSGDIVNLLHVAIRLIGNRDPVFRKACLVAASSLPSQGEGDNHIRAHALNQRTIFAHMINQIDAHSSFLEAFGTVKVAVYEKNDHSLQWMGWLRHLPQEEERIDFNDPLRFFEDLVLSYEGHINEACSAFMHVKSSFCRDVRFEDTRSSFERLLEKYRKTRKQFMKGMLSLHCTK
;
A
#
# COMPACT_ATOMS: atom_id res chain seq x y z
N MET A 1 32.29 -13.57 14.87
CA MET A 1 32.81 -12.32 14.28
C MET A 1 32.96 -11.25 15.36
N ARG A 2 34.17 -11.04 15.91
CA ARG A 2 34.43 -9.90 16.81
C ARG A 2 35.13 -8.82 15.98
N SER A 3 34.55 -7.61 16.00
CA SER A 3 34.96 -6.36 15.32
C SER A 3 34.95 -6.38 13.78
N ASN A 4 33.82 -6.04 13.17
CA ASN A 4 33.77 -5.59 11.78
C ASN A 4 34.01 -4.06 11.75
N ALA A 5 34.70 -3.54 10.73
CA ALA A 5 34.90 -2.11 10.50
C ALA A 5 34.25 -1.69 9.17
N VAL A 6 33.69 -0.49 9.08
CA VAL A 6 33.03 0.00 7.86
C VAL A 6 33.91 1.08 7.21
N ASP A 7 34.38 0.87 5.98
CA ASP A 7 35.03 1.94 5.19
C ASP A 7 33.94 2.73 4.46
N SER A 8 33.56 3.84 5.07
CA SER A 8 32.61 4.79 4.53
C SER A 8 33.30 5.70 3.52
N THR A 9 32.91 5.61 2.24
CA THR A 9 33.25 6.63 1.25
C THR A 9 32.45 7.91 1.53
N GLU A 10 32.81 9.05 0.94
CA GLU A 10 32.08 10.33 1.08
C GLU A 10 30.60 10.27 0.61
N LYS A 11 30.12 9.13 0.11
CA LYS A 11 28.80 8.89 -0.49
C LYS A 11 27.81 8.09 0.37
N GLY A 12 28.03 7.94 1.68
CA GLY A 12 27.05 7.36 2.62
C GLY A 12 27.19 5.85 2.89
N ILE A 13 26.25 5.29 3.67
CA ILE A 13 26.29 3.90 4.18
C ILE A 13 26.14 2.86 3.05
N SER A 14 25.44 3.21 1.96
CA SER A 14 25.18 2.32 0.81
C SER A 14 26.44 1.93 0.04
N ASP A 15 27.40 2.85 -0.13
CA ASP A 15 28.69 2.58 -0.79
C ASP A 15 29.77 2.07 0.19
N SER A 16 29.40 1.81 1.45
CA SER A 16 30.36 1.42 2.46
C SER A 16 30.78 -0.04 2.33
N ARG A 17 32.10 -0.29 2.37
CA ARG A 17 32.68 -1.64 2.30
C ARG A 17 32.80 -2.25 3.68
N ILE A 18 32.53 -3.55 3.77
CA ILE A 18 32.62 -4.30 5.03
C ILE A 18 34.07 -4.78 5.22
N GLY A 19 34.67 -4.31 6.31
CA GLY A 19 36.00 -4.66 6.79
C GLY A 19 35.96 -5.68 7.92
N PHE A 20 36.87 -6.63 7.87
CA PHE A 20 37.00 -7.73 8.83
C PHE A 20 38.39 -7.73 9.46
N VAL A 21 38.53 -8.22 10.69
CA VAL A 21 39.85 -8.37 11.34
C VAL A 21 40.72 -9.35 10.53
N LYS A 22 42.01 -9.00 10.37
CA LYS A 22 42.99 -9.77 9.57
C LYS A 22 43.14 -11.25 9.94
N ASP A 23 42.80 -11.66 11.16
CA ASP A 23 43.05 -13.01 11.67
C ASP A 23 41.96 -14.05 11.30
N ASP A 24 40.93 -13.67 10.53
CA ASP A 24 39.76 -14.53 10.23
C ASP A 24 39.46 -14.67 8.72
N VAL A 25 40.49 -14.92 7.91
CA VAL A 25 40.40 -14.94 6.43
C VAL A 25 39.41 -16.00 5.91
N LEU A 26 39.38 -17.19 6.51
CA LEU A 26 38.52 -18.29 6.05
C LEU A 26 37.02 -17.97 6.24
N SER A 27 36.64 -17.45 7.41
CA SER A 27 35.25 -17.07 7.69
C SER A 27 34.77 -15.96 6.77
N ASN A 28 35.66 -15.03 6.40
CA ASN A 28 35.33 -13.95 5.46
C ASN A 28 35.10 -14.47 4.04
N VAL A 29 35.91 -15.42 3.57
CA VAL A 29 35.72 -16.07 2.27
C VAL A 29 34.39 -16.84 2.26
N VAL A 30 34.11 -17.62 3.31
CA VAL A 30 32.85 -18.37 3.43
C VAL A 30 31.64 -17.44 3.42
N LEU A 31 31.67 -16.35 4.20
CA LEU A 31 30.60 -15.35 4.23
C LEU A 31 30.39 -14.72 2.84
N HIS A 32 31.47 -14.27 2.21
CA HIS A 32 31.41 -13.64 0.89
C HIS A 32 30.87 -14.59 -0.19
N THR A 33 31.33 -15.85 -0.19
CA THR A 33 30.81 -16.87 -1.09
C THR A 33 29.33 -17.15 -0.84
N ALA A 34 28.91 -17.26 0.43
CA ALA A 34 27.51 -17.49 0.78
C ALA A 34 26.60 -16.34 0.31
N VAL A 35 27.00 -15.09 0.54
CA VAL A 35 26.29 -13.88 0.08
C VAL A 35 26.13 -13.88 -1.44
N ILE A 36 27.21 -14.14 -2.18
CA ILE A 36 27.14 -14.23 -3.65
C ILE A 36 26.17 -15.32 -4.11
N LEU A 37 26.26 -16.52 -3.53
CA LEU A 37 25.40 -17.62 -3.90
C LEU A 37 23.93 -17.29 -3.63
N ILE A 38 23.61 -16.78 -2.44
CA ILE A 38 22.22 -16.43 -2.07
C ILE A 38 21.66 -15.32 -2.95
N ASN A 39 22.44 -14.27 -3.25
CA ASN A 39 21.99 -13.15 -4.07
C ASN A 39 21.86 -13.51 -5.56
N THR A 40 22.54 -14.56 -6.02
CA THR A 40 22.45 -15.02 -7.42
C THR A 40 21.44 -16.16 -7.62
N CYS A 41 21.00 -16.83 -6.55
CA CYS A 41 19.99 -17.89 -6.62
C CYS A 41 18.58 -17.38 -6.97
N ASP A 42 17.82 -18.25 -7.63
CA ASP A 42 16.38 -18.08 -7.83
C ASP A 42 15.55 -18.53 -6.60
N GLU A 43 14.24 -18.30 -6.64
CA GLU A 43 13.34 -18.66 -5.54
C GLU A 43 13.32 -20.18 -5.27
N VAL A 44 13.54 -21.03 -6.28
CA VAL A 44 13.53 -22.49 -6.14
C VAL A 44 14.73 -22.97 -5.33
N PHE A 45 15.92 -22.42 -5.59
CA PHE A 45 17.12 -22.74 -4.83
C PHE A 45 17.09 -22.14 -3.42
N LEU A 46 16.54 -20.93 -3.23
CA LEU A 46 16.38 -20.34 -1.90
C LEU A 46 15.53 -21.22 -0.99
N ARG A 47 14.46 -21.83 -1.51
CA ARG A 47 13.59 -22.76 -0.76
C ARG A 47 14.26 -24.10 -0.42
N LYS A 48 15.34 -24.46 -1.11
CA LYS A 48 16.11 -25.69 -0.84
C LYS A 48 17.14 -25.52 0.28
N ILE A 49 17.41 -24.29 0.72
CA ILE A 49 18.29 -24.03 1.85
C ILE A 49 17.62 -24.61 3.11
N PRO A 50 18.28 -25.51 3.87
CA PRO A 50 17.70 -26.04 5.10
C PRO A 50 17.30 -24.93 6.07
N GLY A 51 16.07 -25.00 6.61
CA GLY A 51 15.49 -23.92 7.42
C GLY A 51 16.34 -23.53 8.63
N GLU A 52 16.90 -24.51 9.35
CA GLU A 52 17.79 -24.28 10.49
C GLU A 52 19.08 -23.54 10.09
N LEU A 53 19.67 -23.90 8.95
CA LEU A 53 20.86 -23.22 8.43
C LEU A 53 20.52 -21.79 8.00
N SER A 54 19.38 -21.58 7.33
CA SER A 54 18.89 -20.26 6.93
C SER A 54 18.69 -19.35 8.14
N LEU A 55 18.05 -19.85 9.20
CA LEU A 55 17.80 -19.10 10.44
C LEU A 55 19.10 -18.75 11.17
N ASN A 56 19.99 -19.73 11.37
CA ASN A 56 21.28 -19.50 12.05
C ASN A 56 22.14 -18.50 11.28
N PHE A 57 22.20 -18.62 9.95
CA PHE A 57 22.95 -17.70 9.11
C PHE A 57 22.33 -16.31 9.13
N LEU A 58 21.00 -16.19 8.98
CA LEU A 58 20.28 -14.92 9.07
C LEU A 58 20.54 -14.20 10.40
N HIS A 59 20.56 -14.92 11.52
CA HIS A 59 20.89 -14.34 12.83
C HIS A 59 22.28 -13.69 12.83
N LEU A 60 23.31 -14.39 12.33
CA LEU A 60 24.67 -13.86 12.21
C LEU A 60 24.76 -12.64 11.29
N LEU A 61 24.00 -12.64 10.19
CA LEU A 61 23.93 -11.49 9.27
C LEU A 61 23.27 -10.29 9.96
N LYS A 62 22.18 -10.50 10.72
CA LYS A 62 21.50 -9.44 11.49
C LYS A 62 22.38 -8.85 12.58
N GLU A 63 23.16 -9.68 13.30
CA GLU A 63 24.15 -9.17 14.26
C GLU A 63 25.19 -8.28 13.58
N SER A 64 25.71 -8.72 12.43
CA SER A 64 26.68 -7.95 11.64
C SER A 64 26.07 -6.64 11.13
N TRP A 65 24.83 -6.69 10.67
CA TRP A 65 24.05 -5.54 10.21
C TRP A 65 23.82 -4.50 11.32
N GLY A 66 23.46 -4.94 12.51
CA GLY A 66 23.26 -4.10 13.69
C GLY A 66 24.55 -3.40 14.13
N ILE A 67 25.70 -4.10 14.09
CA ILE A 67 27.01 -3.50 14.37
C ILE A 67 27.29 -2.36 13.39
N MET A 68 27.08 -2.58 12.08
CA MET A 68 27.29 -1.55 11.05
C MET A 68 26.45 -0.30 11.29
N HIS A 69 25.18 -0.46 11.70
CA HIS A 69 24.25 0.66 11.92
C HIS A 69 24.41 1.34 13.28
N SER A 70 25.13 0.71 14.22
CA SER A 70 25.40 1.28 15.55
C SER A 70 26.53 2.32 15.57
N TRP A 71 27.31 2.42 14.48
CA TRP A 71 28.50 3.27 14.42
C TRP A 71 28.12 4.72 14.07
N PRO A 72 28.40 5.70 14.95
CA PRO A 72 28.18 7.10 14.63
C PRO A 72 29.27 7.54 13.65
N THR A 73 28.87 8.08 12.50
CA THR A 73 29.70 8.76 11.48
C THR A 73 30.68 7.92 10.64
N PRO A 74 31.04 8.40 9.43
CA PRO A 74 32.11 7.84 8.61
C PRO A 74 33.40 7.68 9.40
N TRP A 75 33.90 6.46 9.50
CA TRP A 75 35.06 6.12 10.32
C TRP A 75 36.34 6.71 9.70
N LYS A 76 36.70 7.94 10.05
CA LYS A 76 38.06 8.48 9.80
C LYS A 76 38.98 8.02 10.93
N CYS A 77 39.73 6.92 10.75
CA CYS A 77 40.79 6.59 11.71
C CYS A 77 42.08 6.10 11.07
N HIS A 78 43.18 6.67 11.57
CA HIS A 78 44.59 6.48 11.22
C HIS A 78 45.17 5.08 11.58
N GLN A 79 44.37 4.00 11.56
CA GLN A 79 44.81 2.63 11.82
C GLN A 79 44.27 1.65 10.75
N LYS A 80 44.70 1.82 9.49
CA LYS A 80 44.45 0.86 8.40
C LYS A 80 45.15 -0.51 8.56
N GLN A 81 45.92 -0.73 9.64
CA GLN A 81 46.84 -1.87 9.71
C GLN A 81 46.20 -3.19 10.21
N SER A 82 45.02 -3.18 10.85
CA SER A 82 44.42 -4.37 11.50
C SER A 82 43.21 -5.00 10.76
N PHE A 83 42.73 -4.40 9.66
CA PHE A 83 41.54 -4.86 8.95
C PHE A 83 41.81 -5.19 7.47
N THR A 84 41.11 -6.18 6.94
CA THR A 84 40.96 -6.46 5.50
C THR A 84 39.56 -6.08 5.05
N PHE A 85 39.45 -5.18 4.08
CA PHE A 85 38.17 -4.80 3.48
C PHE A 85 37.81 -5.79 2.37
N SER A 86 36.60 -6.36 2.46
CA SER A 86 36.03 -7.17 1.39
C SER A 86 35.48 -6.29 0.27
N ASN A 87 35.24 -6.88 -0.90
CA ASN A 87 34.50 -6.22 -1.99
C ASN A 87 32.97 -6.22 -1.74
N MET A 88 32.51 -6.78 -0.62
CA MET A 88 31.09 -6.84 -0.27
C MET A 88 30.61 -5.48 0.22
N ARG A 89 29.51 -5.00 -0.39
CA ARG A 89 28.84 -3.76 0.00
C ARG A 89 27.79 -4.03 1.07
N ALA A 90 27.42 -2.99 1.82
CA ALA A 90 26.30 -3.05 2.76
C ALA A 90 25.01 -3.55 2.08
N ASN A 91 24.77 -3.10 0.85
CA ASN A 91 23.63 -3.50 0.04
C ASN A 91 23.59 -5.00 -0.29
N ASP A 92 24.75 -5.63 -0.53
CA ASP A 92 24.81 -7.06 -0.83
C ASP A 92 24.41 -7.89 0.42
N LEU A 93 24.80 -7.39 1.61
CA LEU A 93 24.37 -7.95 2.89
C LEU A 93 22.87 -7.74 3.13
N ALA A 94 22.35 -6.54 2.85
CA ALA A 94 20.92 -6.24 2.95
C ALA A 94 20.08 -7.15 2.04
N GLU A 95 20.50 -7.33 0.79
CA GLU A 95 19.82 -8.25 -0.14
C GLU A 95 19.81 -9.69 0.39
N THR A 96 20.92 -10.13 0.99
CA THR A 96 21.02 -11.49 1.57
C THR A 96 20.04 -11.65 2.74
N ILE A 97 20.01 -10.68 3.66
CA ILE A 97 19.10 -10.68 4.81
C ILE A 97 17.65 -10.73 4.34
N PHE A 98 17.30 -9.87 3.38
CA PHE A 98 15.96 -9.82 2.79
C PHE A 98 15.56 -11.15 2.16
N ARG A 99 16.42 -11.74 1.32
CA ARG A 99 16.15 -13.00 0.60
C ARG A 99 15.94 -14.17 1.56
N LEU A 100 16.68 -14.22 2.65
CA LEU A 100 16.55 -15.29 3.65
C LEU A 100 15.32 -15.13 4.53
N SER A 101 14.83 -13.90 4.75
CA SER A 101 13.68 -13.62 5.61
C SER A 101 12.33 -13.60 4.88
N MET A 102 12.29 -13.27 3.59
CA MET A 102 11.03 -13.03 2.85
C MET A 102 10.05 -14.21 2.84
N ASN A 103 10.53 -15.44 3.05
CA ASN A 103 9.71 -16.66 3.08
C ASN A 103 9.58 -17.27 4.49
N GLN A 104 10.19 -16.66 5.51
CA GLN A 104 10.04 -17.16 6.89
C GLN A 104 8.66 -16.77 7.42
N ASP A 105 8.08 -17.60 8.28
CA ASP A 105 6.91 -17.24 9.07
C ASP A 105 7.39 -16.90 10.47
N PRO A 106 7.67 -15.61 10.74
CA PRO A 106 8.32 -15.26 11.99
C PRO A 106 7.42 -15.45 13.23
N TYR A 107 6.08 -15.59 13.10
CA TYR A 107 5.16 -15.62 14.24
C TYR A 107 3.93 -16.52 14.09
N ALA A 108 3.46 -17.04 15.23
CA ALA A 108 2.12 -17.62 15.39
C ALA A 108 1.08 -16.51 15.13
N ILE A 109 0.45 -16.61 13.98
CA ILE A 109 -0.50 -15.65 13.44
C ILE A 109 -1.63 -15.37 14.46
N CYS A 110 -1.69 -14.14 14.98
CA CYS A 110 -2.87 -13.59 15.64
C CYS A 110 -4.09 -13.83 14.76
N ALA A 111 -5.14 -14.52 15.23
CA ALA A 111 -6.27 -14.88 14.38
C ALA A 111 -6.93 -13.63 13.78
N VAL A 112 -7.46 -13.72 12.55
CA VAL A 112 -8.19 -12.60 11.88
C VAL A 112 -9.29 -12.02 12.79
N ASP A 113 -9.94 -12.87 13.57
CA ASP A 113 -10.95 -12.47 14.56
C ASP A 113 -10.44 -11.51 15.63
N VAL A 114 -9.16 -11.57 15.98
CA VAL A 114 -8.58 -10.67 16.98
C VAL A 114 -8.46 -9.25 16.42
N ALA A 115 -7.99 -9.11 15.17
CA ALA A 115 -7.91 -7.81 14.51
C ALA A 115 -9.31 -7.21 14.31
N ARG A 116 -10.28 -8.04 13.87
CA ARG A 116 -11.69 -7.65 13.79
C ARG A 116 -12.21 -7.14 15.13
N ARG A 117 -12.03 -7.92 16.20
CA ARG A 117 -12.52 -7.55 17.54
C ARG A 117 -11.87 -6.29 18.09
N SER A 118 -10.60 -6.05 17.77
CA SER A 118 -9.85 -4.88 18.23
C SER A 118 -10.37 -3.57 17.63
N ILE A 119 -10.98 -3.60 16.43
CA ILE A 119 -11.49 -2.42 15.74
C ILE A 119 -13.00 -2.27 15.89
N PHE A 120 -13.75 -3.35 15.68
CA PHE A 120 -15.20 -3.30 15.54
C PHE A 120 -15.97 -3.72 16.80
N GLY A 121 -15.29 -4.30 17.80
CA GLY A 121 -15.94 -4.85 18.99
C GLY A 121 -16.11 -6.37 18.94
N SER A 122 -16.61 -6.93 20.03
CA SER A 122 -16.58 -8.38 20.25
C SER A 122 -17.53 -9.16 19.32
N THR A 123 -18.61 -8.53 18.82
CA THR A 123 -19.65 -9.21 18.07
C THR A 123 -19.42 -9.16 16.56
N GLU A 124 -19.82 -10.19 15.83
CA GLU A 124 -19.78 -10.18 14.35
C GLU A 124 -20.78 -9.17 13.76
N LEU A 125 -21.93 -8.98 14.43
CA LEU A 125 -22.98 -8.05 14.03
C LEU A 125 -22.47 -6.60 13.94
N GLU A 126 -21.54 -6.19 14.79
CA GLU A 126 -20.93 -4.84 14.73
C GLU A 126 -20.12 -4.65 13.45
N PHE A 127 -19.36 -5.67 13.03
CA PHE A 127 -18.61 -5.63 11.78
C PHE A 127 -19.56 -5.66 10.56
N GLU A 128 -20.60 -6.48 10.59
CA GLU A 128 -21.61 -6.50 9.50
C GLU A 128 -22.34 -5.16 9.38
N ASN A 129 -22.75 -4.58 10.50
CA ASN A 129 -23.37 -3.26 10.54
C ASN A 129 -22.42 -2.19 10.00
N PHE A 130 -21.12 -2.30 10.29
CA PHE A 130 -20.10 -1.44 9.69
C PHE A 130 -20.03 -1.60 8.17
N ILE A 131 -19.93 -2.83 7.65
CA ILE A 131 -19.87 -3.10 6.21
C ILE A 131 -21.12 -2.60 5.48
N ILE A 132 -22.30 -2.74 6.08
CA ILE A 132 -23.57 -2.34 5.44
C ILE A 132 -23.76 -0.82 5.47
N ASN A 133 -23.46 -0.15 6.58
CA ASN A 133 -23.87 1.24 6.81
C ASN A 133 -22.74 2.26 6.65
N HIS A 134 -21.48 1.82 6.71
CA HIS A 134 -20.33 2.72 6.81
C HIS A 134 -19.25 2.46 5.76
N TRP A 135 -18.96 1.21 5.41
CA TRP A 135 -17.89 0.87 4.45
C TRP A 135 -18.08 1.58 3.11
N GLU A 136 -17.09 2.38 2.71
CA GLU A 136 -17.09 3.25 1.53
C GLU A 136 -18.20 4.30 1.50
N GLU A 137 -19.02 4.45 2.54
CA GLU A 137 -20.26 5.24 2.54
C GLU A 137 -20.27 6.40 3.54
N SER A 138 -19.78 6.22 4.77
CA SER A 138 -19.84 7.30 5.75
C SER A 138 -18.78 7.22 6.85
N PRO A 139 -18.27 8.37 7.34
CA PRO A 139 -17.34 8.38 8.45
C PRO A 139 -18.06 8.05 9.76
N ILE A 140 -17.38 7.28 10.62
CA ILE A 140 -17.86 6.86 11.93
C ILE A 140 -16.72 6.85 12.94
N LEU A 141 -17.01 7.35 14.15
CA LEU A 141 -16.13 7.22 15.30
C LEU A 141 -16.47 5.92 16.04
N LEU A 142 -15.50 5.01 16.10
CA LEU A 142 -15.56 3.77 16.86
C LEU A 142 -14.93 4.06 18.22
N THR A 143 -15.76 4.44 19.19
CA THR A 143 -15.32 4.73 20.56
C THR A 143 -15.17 3.46 21.36
N LYS A 144 -14.27 3.50 22.35
CA LYS A 144 -14.02 2.39 23.28
C LYS A 144 -15.30 2.01 24.05
N VAL A 145 -16.00 0.95 23.64
CA VAL A 145 -17.00 0.30 24.48
C VAL A 145 -16.23 -0.54 25.53
N SER A 146 -16.13 0.02 26.73
CA SER A 146 -15.53 -0.52 27.95
C SER A 146 -14.03 -0.24 28.18
N LYS A 147 -13.80 0.55 29.24
CA LYS A 147 -12.55 0.62 30.00
C LYS A 147 -12.36 -0.64 30.91
N ASN A 148 -13.16 -1.68 30.74
CA ASN A 148 -13.27 -2.80 31.69
C ASN A 148 -12.88 -4.18 31.13
N LEU A 149 -12.40 -4.27 29.89
CA LEU A 149 -11.75 -5.50 29.40
C LEU A 149 -10.24 -5.29 29.48
N GLU A 150 -9.69 -5.56 30.66
CA GLU A 150 -8.27 -5.90 30.79
C GLU A 150 -7.98 -7.08 29.84
N GLY A 151 -7.42 -6.80 28.66
CA GLY A 151 -6.86 -7.84 27.78
C GLY A 151 -7.28 -7.86 26.31
N ASP A 152 -8.32 -7.14 25.86
CA ASP A 152 -8.93 -7.44 24.53
C ASP A 152 -8.56 -6.52 23.36
N ASN A 153 -8.08 -5.29 23.59
CA ASN A 153 -7.65 -4.44 22.48
C ASN A 153 -6.16 -4.62 22.17
N ILE A 154 -5.87 -5.67 21.40
CA ILE A 154 -4.51 -6.07 21.03
C ILE A 154 -3.82 -4.98 20.21
N ILE A 155 -4.54 -4.23 19.37
CA ILE A 155 -3.96 -3.11 18.60
C ILE A 155 -3.37 -2.06 19.54
N PHE A 156 -4.15 -1.52 20.47
CA PHE A 156 -3.64 -0.47 21.35
C PHE A 156 -2.66 -0.98 22.40
N SER A 157 -2.82 -2.22 22.90
CA SER A 157 -1.86 -2.78 23.87
C SER A 157 -0.49 -3.03 23.25
N LEU A 158 -0.43 -3.65 22.06
CA LEU A 158 0.82 -3.87 21.33
C LEU A 158 1.51 -2.55 20.98
N LEU A 159 0.74 -1.57 20.47
CA LEU A 159 1.31 -0.29 20.06
C LEU A 159 1.67 0.63 21.24
N ALA A 160 0.96 0.50 22.38
CA ALA A 160 1.28 1.29 23.56
C ALA A 160 2.67 0.95 24.09
N ASP A 161 3.10 -0.30 24.04
CA ASP A 161 4.45 -0.67 24.50
C ASP A 161 5.55 -0.16 23.55
N VAL A 162 5.28 -0.12 22.24
CA VAL A 162 6.21 0.40 21.22
C VAL A 162 6.41 1.92 21.35
N PHE A 163 5.35 2.67 21.65
CA PHE A 163 5.36 4.14 21.62
C PHE A 163 5.34 4.82 23.00
N LYS A 164 5.44 4.07 24.11
CA LYS A 164 5.58 4.63 25.45
C LYS A 164 6.91 5.35 25.62
N SER A 165 6.88 6.66 25.88
CA SER A 165 8.06 7.44 26.22
C SER A 165 7.71 8.63 27.10
N SER A 166 8.60 8.98 28.04
CA SER A 166 8.45 10.13 28.94
C SER A 166 8.83 11.47 28.33
N THR A 167 9.58 11.49 27.22
CA THR A 167 9.99 12.73 26.55
C THR A 167 9.88 12.63 25.03
N ILE A 168 9.69 13.75 24.35
CA ILE A 168 9.64 13.82 22.88
C ILE A 168 10.93 13.33 22.21
N GLY A 169 12.09 13.62 22.81
CA GLY A 169 13.38 13.20 22.29
C GLY A 169 13.54 11.67 22.35
N ALA A 170 13.12 11.05 23.45
CA ALA A 170 13.10 9.60 23.59
C ALA A 170 12.06 8.96 22.67
N LEU A 171 10.91 9.59 22.45
CA LEU A 171 9.87 9.11 21.53
C LEU A 171 10.37 9.12 20.08
N LEU A 172 10.90 10.24 19.60
CA LEU A 172 11.48 10.35 18.25
C LEU A 172 12.65 9.38 18.05
N ASN A 173 13.47 9.19 19.07
CA ASN A 173 14.55 8.21 19.02
C ASN A 173 14.03 6.76 19.00
N SER A 174 12.94 6.45 19.71
CA SER A 174 12.28 5.13 19.63
C SER A 174 11.70 4.87 18.24
N ILE A 175 11.10 5.90 17.63
CA ILE A 175 10.44 5.78 16.32
C ILE A 175 11.46 5.69 15.17
N LEU A 176 12.53 6.49 15.18
CA LEU A 176 13.37 6.70 13.99
C LEU A 176 14.71 5.96 14.00
N ARG A 177 15.16 5.49 15.17
CA ARG A 177 16.50 4.90 15.28
C ARG A 177 16.54 3.50 14.67
N GLY A 178 17.58 3.22 13.89
CA GLY A 178 17.80 1.89 13.31
C GLY A 178 16.92 1.58 12.10
N LEU A 179 16.16 2.57 11.63
CA LEU A 179 15.35 2.46 10.42
C LEU A 179 16.19 2.70 9.16
N VAL A 180 15.85 1.96 8.10
CA VAL A 180 16.41 2.09 6.76
C VAL A 180 15.32 2.55 5.79
N SER A 181 15.69 2.96 4.58
CA SER A 181 14.72 3.30 3.55
C SER A 181 13.92 2.07 3.12
N CYS A 182 12.64 2.28 2.82
CA CYS A 182 11.74 1.32 2.20
C CYS A 182 11.44 1.80 0.77
N PRO A 183 12.17 1.29 -0.25
CA PRO A 183 11.89 1.63 -1.64
C PRO A 183 10.45 1.25 -2.02
N PRO A 184 9.74 2.09 -2.80
CA PRO A 184 8.41 1.76 -3.27
C PRO A 184 8.45 0.53 -4.17
N ILE A 185 7.45 -0.33 -4.04
CA ILE A 185 7.24 -1.48 -4.89
C ILE A 185 6.03 -1.20 -5.81
N ASN A 186 6.16 -1.46 -7.11
CA ASN A 186 5.07 -1.22 -8.08
C ASN A 186 3.80 -1.97 -7.66
N SER A 187 2.62 -1.39 -7.91
CA SER A 187 1.32 -1.92 -7.48
C SER A 187 0.96 -3.29 -8.09
N ASP A 188 1.52 -3.61 -9.24
CA ASP A 188 1.31 -4.85 -9.99
C ASP A 188 2.55 -5.77 -10.04
N GLU A 189 3.57 -5.50 -9.21
CA GLU A 189 4.74 -6.38 -9.10
C GLU A 189 4.36 -7.73 -8.49
N MET A 190 4.60 -8.81 -9.24
CA MET A 190 4.29 -10.19 -8.85
C MET A 190 5.55 -11.03 -8.60
N ASP A 191 6.75 -10.47 -8.85
CA ASP A 191 8.01 -11.15 -8.64
C ASP A 191 8.92 -10.31 -7.73
N ILE A 192 9.05 -10.75 -6.48
CA ILE A 192 9.89 -10.05 -5.50
C ILE A 192 11.38 -10.02 -5.90
N LEU A 193 11.86 -10.98 -6.69
CA LEU A 193 13.24 -10.98 -7.17
C LEU A 193 13.46 -9.94 -8.26
N ASN A 194 12.43 -9.63 -9.05
CA ASN A 194 12.46 -8.52 -10.01
C ASN A 194 12.56 -7.18 -9.29
N PHE A 195 11.81 -7.00 -8.21
CA PHE A 195 11.94 -5.84 -7.31
C PHE A 195 13.38 -5.72 -6.78
N LEU A 196 13.93 -6.79 -6.18
CA LEU A 196 15.30 -6.77 -5.62
C LEU A 196 16.37 -6.41 -6.65
N LYS A 197 16.25 -6.89 -7.89
CA LYS A 197 17.17 -6.52 -8.98
C LYS A 197 17.16 -5.02 -9.27
N LYS A 198 15.99 -4.37 -9.21
CA LYS A 198 15.82 -2.93 -9.46
C LYS A 198 16.39 -2.07 -8.33
N VAL A 199 16.20 -2.49 -7.08
CA VAL A 199 16.56 -1.70 -5.89
C VAL A 199 17.87 -2.13 -5.21
N ARG A 200 18.61 -3.08 -5.79
CA ARG A 200 19.82 -3.66 -5.18
C ARG A 200 20.78 -2.59 -4.66
N ASP A 201 21.00 -1.55 -5.44
CA ASP A 201 21.97 -0.50 -5.12
C ASP A 201 21.40 0.58 -4.15
N GLU A 202 20.13 0.46 -3.76
CA GLU A 202 19.45 1.33 -2.78
C GLU A 202 19.07 0.59 -1.48
N LEU A 203 19.01 -0.74 -1.51
CA LEU A 203 18.52 -1.55 -0.38
C LEU A 203 19.41 -1.39 0.86
N GLY A 204 18.80 -1.06 2.00
CA GLY A 204 19.50 -0.81 3.26
C GLY A 204 20.09 0.59 3.39
N SER A 205 19.78 1.50 2.46
CA SER A 205 20.16 2.91 2.57
C SER A 205 19.48 3.62 3.75
N PRO A 206 20.01 4.75 4.24
CA PRO A 206 19.33 5.60 5.20
C PRO A 206 17.95 6.05 4.70
N MET A 207 17.04 6.37 5.62
CA MET A 207 15.70 6.86 5.28
C MET A 207 15.74 8.10 4.38
N LEU A 208 14.85 8.12 3.39
CA LEU A 208 14.74 9.17 2.39
C LEU A 208 13.55 10.09 2.69
N TYR A 209 13.78 11.39 2.59
CA TYR A 209 12.72 12.40 2.69
C TYR A 209 11.76 12.30 1.50
N GLU A 210 10.49 12.65 1.69
CA GLU A 210 9.38 12.51 0.73
C GLU A 210 9.02 11.07 0.34
N GLN A 211 9.87 10.09 0.61
CA GLN A 211 9.58 8.68 0.44
C GLN A 211 9.17 8.05 1.78
N ASP A 212 10.12 7.97 2.72
CA ASP A 212 9.96 7.31 4.01
C ASP A 212 9.41 8.26 5.08
N ILE A 213 9.85 9.51 5.05
CA ILE A 213 9.50 10.51 6.06
C ILE A 213 9.18 11.86 5.43
N ARG A 214 8.15 12.52 5.97
CA ARG A 214 7.85 13.92 5.67
C ARG A 214 7.81 14.71 6.97
N ILE A 215 8.29 15.94 6.92
CA ILE A 215 8.24 16.88 8.03
C ILE A 215 7.55 18.13 7.49
N LEU A 216 6.31 18.34 7.90
CA LEU A 216 5.40 19.26 7.24
C LEU A 216 4.50 20.01 8.23
N LYS A 217 4.04 21.20 7.83
CA LYS A 217 3.16 22.05 8.61
C LYS A 217 2.26 22.86 7.69
N THR A 218 0.99 22.98 8.02
CA THR A 218 0.08 23.89 7.31
C THR A 218 0.31 25.31 7.80
N VAL A 219 0.61 26.21 6.87
CA VAL A 219 0.80 27.63 7.13
C VAL A 219 -0.32 28.42 6.46
N ARG A 220 -0.91 29.35 7.20
CA ARG A 220 -1.88 30.32 6.66
C ARG A 220 -1.12 31.45 5.96
N SER A 221 -1.40 31.66 4.68
CA SER A 221 -0.86 32.81 3.95
C SER A 221 -1.48 34.12 4.45
N THR A 222 -0.66 35.17 4.50
CA THR A 222 -1.09 36.54 4.78
C THR A 222 -1.69 37.24 3.56
N SER A 223 -1.53 36.69 2.35
CA SER A 223 -2.15 37.22 1.13
C SER A 223 -3.64 36.87 1.08
N MET A 224 -4.52 37.87 1.13
CA MET A 224 -5.95 37.67 0.93
C MET A 224 -6.23 37.22 -0.51
N SER A 225 -6.83 36.03 -0.68
CA SER A 225 -7.53 35.67 -1.91
C SER A 225 -8.99 36.11 -1.83
N THR A 226 -9.70 36.14 -2.96
CA THR A 226 -11.15 36.39 -3.04
C THR A 226 -12.00 35.39 -2.23
N HIS A 227 -11.39 34.28 -1.77
CA HIS A 227 -12.04 33.19 -1.03
C HIS A 227 -11.47 32.98 0.40
N GLY A 228 -10.73 33.94 0.94
CA GLY A 228 -10.14 33.87 2.29
C GLY A 228 -8.62 33.56 2.30
N PRO A 229 -8.02 33.36 3.49
CA PRO A 229 -6.60 33.06 3.61
C PRO A 229 -6.29 31.67 3.04
N LEU A 230 -5.37 31.60 2.08
CA LEU A 230 -4.92 30.34 1.48
C LEU A 230 -4.07 29.56 2.50
N LYS A 231 -4.45 28.32 2.82
CA LYS A 231 -3.58 27.36 3.52
C LYS A 231 -2.64 26.72 2.52
N THR A 232 -1.40 26.48 2.93
CA THR A 232 -0.40 25.75 2.13
C THR A 232 0.46 24.88 3.04
N GLU A 233 0.89 23.74 2.53
CA GLU A 233 1.80 22.84 3.24
C GLU A 233 3.25 23.31 3.06
N ALA A 234 3.92 23.61 4.17
CA ALA A 234 5.33 23.93 4.22
C ALA A 234 6.14 22.70 4.65
N HIS A 235 7.21 22.39 3.92
CA HIS A 235 8.13 21.29 4.18
C HIS A 235 9.39 21.74 4.93
N TYR A 236 9.92 20.90 5.81
CA TYR A 236 11.17 21.15 6.55
C TYR A 236 12.38 20.42 5.92
N PRO A 237 13.56 21.06 5.81
CA PRO A 237 13.81 22.48 6.07
C PRO A 237 13.12 23.35 5.02
N MET A 238 12.63 24.52 5.44
CA MET A 238 11.91 25.44 4.55
C MET A 238 12.85 25.86 3.41
N LYS A 239 12.56 25.40 2.18
CA LYS A 239 13.34 25.80 1.00
C LYS A 239 13.14 27.30 0.79
N SER A 240 14.22 28.07 0.79
CA SER A 240 14.21 29.44 0.28
C SER A 240 13.76 29.40 -1.19
N MET A 241 12.84 30.25 -1.60
CA MET A 241 12.30 30.34 -2.97
C MET A 241 13.35 30.57 -4.07
N ASN A 242 14.64 30.73 -3.74
CA ASN A 242 15.69 31.20 -4.64
C ASN A 242 16.80 30.19 -5.00
N SER A 243 16.65 28.87 -4.78
CA SER A 243 17.68 27.90 -5.18
C SER A 243 17.11 26.69 -5.90
N SER A 244 17.22 26.69 -7.23
CA SER A 244 16.77 25.61 -8.13
C SER A 244 17.70 24.39 -8.18
N ASN A 245 18.88 24.42 -7.53
CA ASN A 245 19.91 23.38 -7.66
C ASN A 245 20.49 22.94 -6.30
N MET A 246 19.73 22.23 -5.47
CA MET A 246 20.32 21.44 -4.38
C MET A 246 19.73 20.03 -4.36
N GLU A 247 20.64 19.05 -4.25
CA GLU A 247 20.38 17.64 -4.01
C GLU A 247 19.43 17.47 -2.81
N ARG A 248 18.54 16.47 -2.88
CA ARG A 248 17.64 16.12 -1.76
C ARG A 248 18.51 15.90 -0.52
N PRO A 249 18.20 16.50 0.65
CA PRO A 249 19.03 16.32 1.83
C PRO A 249 19.06 14.84 2.22
N GLU A 250 20.23 14.21 2.12
CA GLU A 250 20.46 12.85 2.60
C GLU A 250 20.56 12.90 4.13
N PHE A 251 19.53 12.37 4.81
CA PHE A 251 19.50 12.36 6.26
C PHE A 251 20.17 11.08 6.79
N THR A 252 21.30 11.23 7.50
CA THR A 252 21.85 10.12 8.29
C THR A 252 21.03 9.94 9.58
N GLY A 253 20.94 8.71 10.12
CA GLY A 253 19.98 8.40 11.20
C GLY A 253 20.07 9.26 12.48
N ILE A 254 21.28 9.63 12.94
CA ILE A 254 21.45 10.51 14.12
C ILE A 254 21.07 11.95 13.78
N ASP A 255 21.42 12.40 12.58
CA ASP A 255 21.09 13.74 12.12
C ASP A 255 19.57 13.90 11.91
N LEU A 256 18.91 12.85 11.41
CA LEU A 256 17.47 12.81 11.22
C LEU A 256 16.71 13.04 12.54
N VAL A 257 17.02 12.28 13.59
CA VAL A 257 16.37 12.46 14.91
C VAL A 257 16.54 13.89 15.43
N ARG A 258 17.75 14.44 15.31
CA ARG A 258 18.06 15.82 15.73
C ARG A 258 17.25 16.85 14.94
N GLN A 259 17.14 16.67 13.63
CA GLN A 259 16.39 17.56 12.75
C GLN A 259 14.88 17.45 12.98
N CYS A 260 14.34 16.23 13.09
CA CYS A 260 12.94 15.99 13.47
C CYS A 260 12.62 16.62 14.82
N LYS A 261 13.51 16.49 15.81
CA LYS A 261 13.33 17.14 17.11
C LYS A 261 13.26 18.65 16.94
N LYS A 262 14.19 19.26 16.19
CA LYS A 262 14.16 20.72 15.95
C LYS A 262 12.87 21.16 15.26
N ALA A 263 12.49 20.52 14.16
CA ALA A 263 11.28 20.83 13.41
C ALA A 263 10.01 20.66 14.26
N TYR A 264 9.94 19.62 15.10
CA TYR A 264 8.81 19.42 16.01
C TYR A 264 8.61 20.62 16.96
N HIS A 265 9.69 21.16 17.55
CA HIS A 265 9.59 22.34 18.41
C HIS A 265 9.19 23.62 17.63
N GLU A 266 9.40 23.65 16.31
CA GLU A 266 8.94 24.72 15.41
C GLU A 266 7.47 24.52 14.95
N GLY A 267 6.81 23.46 15.45
CA GLY A 267 5.41 23.17 15.20
C GLY A 267 5.16 22.33 13.94
N TYR A 268 6.17 21.61 13.43
CA TYR A 268 6.01 20.70 12.31
C TYR A 268 5.55 19.31 12.77
N THR A 269 4.68 18.68 11.98
CA THR A 269 4.33 17.26 12.09
C THR A 269 5.46 16.42 11.50
N VAL A 270 5.84 15.37 12.21
CA VAL A 270 6.70 14.29 11.69
C VAL A 270 5.78 13.16 11.22
N ALA A 271 5.78 12.88 9.92
CA ALA A 271 4.99 11.83 9.29
C ALA A 271 5.91 10.72 8.76
N LEU A 272 5.82 9.53 9.35
CA LEU A 272 6.56 8.34 8.94
C LEU A 272 5.65 7.43 8.12
N ARG A 273 6.13 6.99 6.96
CA ARG A 273 5.39 6.12 6.03
C ARG A 273 5.87 4.68 6.07
N GLY A 274 4.98 3.76 5.70
CA GLY A 274 5.30 2.34 5.56
C GLY A 274 5.67 1.70 6.91
N VAL A 275 4.92 2.02 7.96
CA VAL A 275 5.17 1.57 9.35
C VAL A 275 5.02 0.05 9.45
N GLU A 276 4.17 -0.55 8.61
CA GLU A 276 4.00 -2.00 8.43
C GLU A 276 5.26 -2.71 7.91
N PHE A 277 6.19 -1.98 7.30
CA PHE A 277 7.48 -2.53 6.87
C PHE A 277 8.55 -2.43 7.97
N ARG A 278 8.22 -1.78 9.09
CA ARG A 278 9.17 -1.34 10.12
C ARG A 278 8.93 -1.93 11.50
N TRP A 279 7.68 -2.24 11.83
CA TRP A 279 7.27 -2.86 13.10
C TRP A 279 6.42 -4.09 12.85
N GLU A 280 6.76 -5.19 13.52
CA GLU A 280 6.15 -6.49 13.34
C GLU A 280 4.70 -6.51 13.82
N GLU A 281 4.41 -5.77 14.90
CA GLU A 281 3.07 -5.63 15.45
C GLU A 281 2.13 -4.93 14.44
N VAL A 282 2.63 -3.90 13.77
CA VAL A 282 1.87 -3.17 12.74
C VAL A 282 1.69 -4.04 11.51
N ALA A 283 2.76 -4.72 11.05
CA ALA A 283 2.72 -5.68 9.94
C ALA A 283 1.66 -6.78 10.14
N MET A 284 1.55 -7.29 11.37
CA MET A 284 0.54 -8.27 11.73
C MET A 284 -0.87 -7.71 11.63
N ILE A 285 -1.11 -6.49 12.13
CA ILE A 285 -2.42 -5.84 12.09
C ILE A 285 -2.84 -5.56 10.64
N THR A 286 -1.93 -5.02 9.82
CA THR A 286 -2.21 -4.70 8.41
C THR A 286 -2.48 -5.96 7.59
N ASP A 287 -1.72 -7.04 7.79
CA ASP A 287 -1.97 -8.33 7.12
C ASP A 287 -3.37 -8.89 7.46
N ARG A 288 -3.78 -8.81 8.74
CA ARG A 288 -5.12 -9.27 9.15
C ARG A 288 -6.24 -8.40 8.60
N LEU A 289 -6.05 -7.10 8.53
CA LEU A 289 -7.03 -6.20 7.92
C LEU A 289 -7.14 -6.43 6.41
N ALA A 290 -6.02 -6.64 5.71
CA ALA A 290 -6.03 -7.00 4.29
C ALA A 290 -6.84 -8.29 4.06
N MET A 291 -6.66 -9.30 4.93
CA MET A 291 -7.45 -10.54 4.89
C MET A 291 -8.94 -10.32 5.19
N LEU A 292 -9.26 -9.49 6.19
CA LEU A 292 -10.63 -9.18 6.60
C LEU A 292 -11.41 -8.49 5.48
N PHE A 293 -10.79 -7.57 4.75
CA PHE A 293 -11.41 -6.83 3.64
C PHE A 293 -11.22 -7.48 2.26
N GLY A 294 -10.57 -8.63 2.17
CA GLY A 294 -10.32 -9.30 0.88
C GLY A 294 -9.36 -8.53 -0.04
N GLN A 295 -8.51 -7.67 0.52
CA GLN A 295 -7.59 -6.79 -0.19
C GLN A 295 -6.15 -7.32 -0.18
N PRO A 296 -5.28 -6.87 -1.10
CA PRO A 296 -3.90 -7.35 -1.21
C PRO A 296 -2.97 -6.79 -0.12
N SER A 297 -3.23 -5.57 0.34
CA SER A 297 -2.42 -4.87 1.34
C SER A 297 -3.26 -3.89 2.16
N VAL A 298 -2.69 -3.48 3.30
CA VAL A 298 -3.12 -2.32 4.08
C VAL A 298 -1.85 -1.54 4.41
N GLY A 299 -1.80 -0.28 4.01
CA GLY A 299 -0.68 0.61 4.33
C GLY A 299 -0.82 1.19 5.74
N ALA A 300 0.29 1.56 6.37
CA ALA A 300 0.29 2.20 7.68
C ALA A 300 1.23 3.41 7.75
N ASN A 301 0.70 4.54 8.25
CA ASN A 301 1.43 5.80 8.40
C ASN A 301 1.31 6.33 9.83
N LEU A 302 2.41 6.80 10.41
CA LEU A 302 2.46 7.34 11.77
C LEU A 302 2.64 8.86 11.73
N TYR A 303 1.83 9.59 12.50
CA TYR A 303 1.86 11.05 12.53
C TYR A 303 2.03 11.57 13.95
N LEU A 304 3.16 12.23 14.19
CA LEU A 304 3.47 12.91 15.45
C LEU A 304 3.35 14.41 15.25
N THR A 305 2.32 15.01 15.86
CA THR A 305 1.96 16.42 15.68
C THR A 305 2.07 17.18 17.00
N PRO A 306 2.85 18.28 17.07
CA PRO A 306 2.97 19.08 18.29
C PRO A 306 1.67 19.80 18.63
N ALA A 307 1.60 20.32 19.85
CA ALA A 307 0.49 21.13 20.33
C ALA A 307 0.20 22.31 19.39
N ARG A 308 -1.09 22.67 19.25
CA ARG A 308 -1.55 23.86 18.52
C ARG A 308 -1.05 23.95 17.07
N SER A 309 -0.85 22.80 16.44
CA SER A 309 -0.34 22.72 15.07
C SER A 309 -1.24 21.88 14.18
N GLN A 310 -1.10 22.11 12.88
CA GLN A 310 -1.72 21.35 11.80
C GLN A 310 -0.59 20.91 10.87
N GLY A 311 -0.55 19.61 10.56
CA GLY A 311 0.42 19.05 9.65
C GLY A 311 -0.01 19.24 8.20
N LEU A 312 -0.98 18.42 7.79
CA LEU A 312 -1.51 18.38 6.43
C LEU A 312 -2.63 19.40 6.26
N ASP A 313 -2.67 20.05 5.10
CA ASP A 313 -3.81 20.84 4.69
C ASP A 313 -5.01 19.94 4.38
N ARG A 314 -6.18 20.52 4.16
CA ARG A 314 -7.39 19.79 3.79
C ARG A 314 -7.18 19.00 2.50
N HIS A 315 -7.41 17.69 2.58
CA HIS A 315 -7.26 16.77 1.45
C HIS A 315 -8.27 15.62 1.56
N PHE A 316 -8.35 14.77 0.54
CA PHE A 316 -9.02 13.49 0.63
C PHE A 316 -8.04 12.40 0.18
N ASP A 317 -8.23 11.20 0.70
CA ASP A 317 -7.45 10.03 0.31
C ASP A 317 -8.16 9.25 -0.80
N ASP A 318 -7.37 8.56 -1.62
CA ASP A 318 -7.81 7.57 -2.61
C ASP A 318 -8.04 6.17 -2.01
N HIS A 319 -7.87 6.02 -0.70
CA HIS A 319 -8.05 4.79 0.07
C HIS A 319 -8.85 5.07 1.36
N CYS A 320 -9.50 4.02 1.89
CA CYS A 320 -10.28 4.16 3.12
C CYS A 320 -9.35 4.09 4.33
N VAL A 321 -9.49 4.98 5.31
CA VAL A 321 -8.56 5.05 6.44
C VAL A 321 -9.24 4.76 7.78
N PHE A 322 -8.52 4.04 8.64
CA PHE A 322 -8.78 3.94 10.07
C PHE A 322 -7.70 4.72 10.82
N VAL A 323 -8.07 5.81 11.48
CA VAL A 323 -7.19 6.65 12.29
C VAL A 323 -7.26 6.15 13.73
N CYS A 324 -6.20 5.48 14.20
CA CYS A 324 -6.07 4.99 15.56
C CYS A 324 -5.29 6.00 16.42
N GLN A 325 -5.96 6.65 17.38
CA GLN A 325 -5.33 7.65 18.25
C GLN A 325 -4.53 6.96 19.36
N LEU A 326 -3.20 7.13 19.35
CA LEU A 326 -2.29 6.41 20.25
C LEU A 326 -1.92 7.22 21.50
N ILE A 327 -1.55 8.50 21.32
CA ILE A 327 -1.15 9.40 22.42
C ILE A 327 -1.82 10.75 22.24
N GLY A 328 -2.36 11.31 23.31
CA GLY A 328 -2.96 12.64 23.36
C GLY A 328 -4.25 12.76 22.54
N GLN A 329 -4.55 13.98 22.07
CA GLN A 329 -5.84 14.30 21.44
C GLN A 329 -5.68 15.00 20.09
N LYS A 330 -6.61 14.74 19.17
CA LYS A 330 -6.67 15.44 17.87
C LYS A 330 -8.10 15.73 17.46
N GLN A 331 -8.34 16.95 17.01
CA GLN A 331 -9.63 17.38 16.47
C GLN A 331 -9.60 17.22 14.95
N TRP A 332 -10.52 16.40 14.45
CA TRP A 332 -10.74 16.13 13.04
C TRP A 332 -11.98 16.85 12.55
N THR A 333 -11.91 17.33 11.32
CA THR A 333 -13.03 17.87 10.56
C THR A 333 -13.14 17.07 9.27
N VAL A 334 -14.31 16.46 9.02
CA VAL A 334 -14.57 15.64 7.83
C VAL A 334 -15.79 16.22 7.11
N LEU A 335 -15.58 16.64 5.88
CA LEU A 335 -16.60 17.23 5.02
C LEU A 335 -17.26 16.13 4.16
N PRO A 336 -18.54 16.28 3.79
CA PRO A 336 -19.15 15.35 2.86
C PRO A 336 -18.45 15.41 1.50
N ARG A 337 -18.29 14.25 0.87
CA ARG A 337 -17.88 14.15 -0.53
C ARG A 337 -19.07 14.33 -1.47
N GLY A 338 -18.81 14.65 -2.74
CA GLY A 338 -19.84 14.69 -3.78
C GLY A 338 -20.52 13.32 -3.97
N ALA A 339 -21.81 13.31 -4.31
CA ALA A 339 -22.56 12.08 -4.54
C ALA A 339 -21.92 11.25 -5.68
N GLY A 340 -21.70 9.95 -5.44
CA GLY A 340 -21.08 9.04 -6.41
C GLY A 340 -19.57 9.24 -6.60
N PHE A 341 -18.93 10.19 -5.91
CA PHE A 341 -17.48 10.36 -5.97
C PHE A 341 -16.77 9.26 -5.16
N LEU A 342 -16.10 8.35 -5.86
CA LEU A 342 -15.27 7.32 -5.26
C LEU A 342 -13.94 7.28 -6.04
N PRO A 343 -12.85 7.87 -5.48
CA PRO A 343 -11.56 7.89 -6.16
C PRO A 343 -11.01 6.47 -6.30
N ARG A 344 -10.17 6.25 -7.32
CA ARG A 344 -9.39 5.01 -7.46
C ARG A 344 -7.98 5.24 -6.98
N LEU A 345 -7.38 4.19 -6.46
CA LEU A 345 -5.99 4.21 -6.02
C LEU A 345 -5.06 4.63 -7.18
N TYR A 346 -4.15 5.55 -6.91
CA TYR A 346 -3.16 6.11 -7.86
C TYR A 346 -3.71 6.99 -8.99
N GLU A 347 -5.03 7.19 -9.12
CA GLU A 347 -5.55 8.18 -10.05
C GLU A 347 -5.23 9.60 -9.54
N PRO A 348 -4.81 10.53 -10.43
CA PRO A 348 -4.50 11.90 -10.01
C PRO A 348 -5.69 12.52 -9.28
N THR A 349 -5.47 12.94 -8.04
CA THR A 349 -6.46 13.69 -7.28
C THR A 349 -6.50 15.12 -7.80
N CYS A 350 -7.66 15.58 -8.26
CA CYS A 350 -7.85 17.01 -8.52
C CYS A 350 -7.66 17.76 -7.19
N ASN A 351 -6.79 18.78 -7.17
CA ASN A 351 -6.61 19.65 -6.01
C ASN A 351 -7.96 20.32 -5.67
N LEU A 352 -8.69 19.76 -4.71
CA LEU A 352 -9.86 20.42 -4.13
C LEU A 352 -9.34 21.58 -3.27
N HIS A 353 -9.20 22.76 -3.87
CA HIS A 353 -9.09 24.00 -3.11
C HIS A 353 -10.46 24.33 -2.49
N CYS A 354 -10.86 23.60 -1.44
CA CYS A 354 -12.06 23.93 -0.68
C CYS A 354 -11.71 25.01 0.35
N SER A 355 -12.30 26.21 0.23
CA SER A 355 -12.08 27.30 1.18
C SER A 355 -12.76 27.03 2.53
N GLU A 356 -12.22 27.59 3.63
CA GLU A 356 -12.80 27.47 4.98
C GLU A 356 -14.25 28.02 5.06
N SER A 357 -14.65 28.88 4.11
CA SER A 357 -16.03 29.39 4.01
C SER A 357 -17.09 28.31 3.76
N ASP A 358 -16.68 27.14 3.25
CA ASP A 358 -17.59 26.02 2.95
C ASP A 358 -17.92 25.18 4.19
N ASP A 359 -17.19 25.31 5.30
CA ASP A 359 -17.35 24.42 6.47
C ASP A 359 -18.71 24.58 7.15
N ASN A 360 -19.20 25.81 7.26
CA ASN A 360 -20.50 26.13 7.85
C ASN A 360 -21.69 25.93 6.90
N ILE A 361 -21.42 25.79 5.59
CA ILE A 361 -22.45 25.60 4.55
C ILE A 361 -22.58 24.10 4.18
N ALA A 362 -21.48 23.34 4.27
CA ALA A 362 -21.39 21.96 3.80
C ALA A 362 -21.68 20.88 4.85
N GLY A 363 -22.04 21.22 6.10
CA GLY A 363 -22.41 20.21 7.11
C GLY A 363 -21.27 19.28 7.52
N GLY A 364 -20.05 19.81 7.66
CA GLY A 364 -18.89 19.05 8.12
C GLY A 364 -19.10 18.42 9.50
N LYS A 365 -18.62 17.18 9.67
CA LYS A 365 -18.62 16.47 10.95
C LYS A 365 -17.31 16.74 11.69
N HIS A 366 -17.41 17.04 12.98
CA HIS A 366 -16.25 17.25 13.85
C HIS A 366 -16.10 16.07 14.82
N PHE A 367 -14.90 15.52 14.90
CA PHE A 367 -14.57 14.39 15.78
C PHE A 367 -13.37 14.76 16.66
N LEU A 368 -13.53 14.72 17.98
CA LEU A 368 -12.41 14.81 18.90
C LEU A 368 -11.97 13.41 19.28
N LEU A 369 -10.78 13.01 18.84
CA LEU A 369 -10.20 11.70 19.14
C LEU A 369 -9.34 11.79 20.40
N GLY A 370 -9.60 10.92 21.36
CA GLY A 370 -8.70 10.62 22.48
C GLY A 370 -8.03 9.27 22.33
N GLU A 371 -7.08 8.97 23.22
CA GLU A 371 -6.33 7.70 23.21
C GLU A 371 -7.25 6.47 23.22
N GLY A 372 -7.07 5.59 22.24
CA GLY A 372 -7.88 4.38 22.07
C GLY A 372 -9.09 4.55 21.15
N ASP A 373 -9.42 5.77 20.70
CA ASP A 373 -10.47 5.97 19.70
C ASP A 373 -9.97 5.62 18.29
N ILE A 374 -10.90 5.13 17.45
CA ILE A 374 -10.65 4.87 16.03
C ILE A 374 -11.66 5.65 15.19
N LEU A 375 -11.19 6.52 14.30
CA LEU A 375 -12.04 7.19 13.31
C LEU A 375 -11.89 6.52 11.96
N TYR A 376 -13.00 6.02 11.42
CA TYR A 376 -13.06 5.57 10.03
C TYR A 376 -13.46 6.73 9.11
N ILE A 377 -12.69 6.93 8.04
CA ILE A 377 -12.99 7.89 6.97
C ILE A 377 -12.97 7.15 5.63
N PRO A 378 -14.09 7.12 4.88
CA PRO A 378 -14.11 6.53 3.54
C PRO A 378 -13.27 7.33 2.54
N ARG A 379 -12.74 6.66 1.52
CA ARG A 379 -12.02 7.35 0.44
C ARG A 379 -12.86 8.42 -0.24
N GLY A 380 -12.23 9.54 -0.60
CA GLY A 380 -12.88 10.68 -1.22
C GLY A 380 -13.53 11.69 -0.27
N TYR A 381 -13.56 11.46 1.04
CA TYR A 381 -14.05 12.45 2.02
C TYR A 381 -12.96 13.49 2.34
N PRO A 382 -13.16 14.79 2.03
CA PRO A 382 -12.21 15.82 2.40
C PRO A 382 -12.12 15.96 3.92
N HIS A 383 -10.91 16.02 4.46
CA HIS A 383 -10.69 16.09 5.88
C HIS A 383 -9.41 16.86 6.25
N GLU A 384 -9.37 17.36 7.47
CA GLU A 384 -8.19 17.97 8.08
C GLU A 384 -8.16 17.70 9.59
N ALA A 385 -6.99 17.80 10.21
CA ALA A 385 -6.80 17.49 11.63
C ALA A 385 -5.87 18.49 12.33
N HIS A 386 -6.28 19.00 13.49
CA HIS A 386 -5.51 19.92 14.31
C HIS A 386 -5.36 19.43 15.75
N THR A 387 -4.21 19.69 16.36
CA THR A 387 -3.99 19.41 17.78
C THR A 387 -4.56 20.56 18.62
N LEU A 388 -5.36 20.25 19.64
CA LEU A 388 -6.11 21.23 20.43
C LEU A 388 -5.24 22.10 21.36
N ASN A 389 -5.87 23.16 21.88
CA ASN A 389 -5.35 24.01 22.94
C ASN A 389 -6.15 23.71 24.23
N ASN A 390 -5.55 23.05 25.23
CA ASN A 390 -6.17 23.03 26.55
C ASN A 390 -6.04 24.44 27.15
N MET A 391 -7.18 25.11 27.31
CA MET A 391 -7.25 26.48 27.84
C MET A 391 -7.06 26.55 29.36
N ASP A 392 -6.95 25.40 30.05
CA ASP A 392 -6.67 25.35 31.49
C ASP A 392 -5.15 25.26 31.73
N LYS A 393 -4.56 26.41 32.05
CA LYS A 393 -3.12 26.63 32.30
C LYS A 393 -2.60 26.01 33.61
N SER A 394 -3.35 25.15 34.29
CA SER A 394 -3.02 24.73 35.67
C SER A 394 -2.20 23.45 35.79
N CYS A 395 -2.05 22.64 34.74
CA CYS A 395 -1.23 21.42 34.78
C CYS A 395 -0.54 21.20 33.42
N ILE A 396 0.65 21.76 33.21
CA ILE A 396 1.41 21.64 31.96
C ILE A 396 2.27 20.38 32.03
N ASP A 397 1.81 19.30 31.39
CA ASP A 397 2.68 18.21 30.97
C ASP A 397 2.71 18.21 29.44
N GLU A 398 3.89 18.34 28.83
CA GLU A 398 4.08 18.45 27.37
C GLU A 398 3.50 17.25 26.60
N THR A 399 3.32 16.11 27.28
CA THR A 399 2.73 14.87 26.76
C THR A 399 1.21 14.97 26.57
N THR A 400 0.52 15.80 27.35
CA THR A 400 -0.94 15.97 27.26
C THR A 400 -1.39 16.82 26.06
N GLU A 401 -0.47 17.59 25.47
CA GLU A 401 -0.80 18.53 24.39
C GLU A 401 -0.34 18.05 22.99
N LEU A 402 0.39 16.95 22.89
CA LEU A 402 0.80 16.37 21.60
C LEU A 402 -0.27 15.43 21.03
N SER A 403 -0.13 15.06 19.77
CA SER A 403 -0.93 13.99 19.16
C SER A 403 -0.05 13.00 18.40
N LEU A 404 -0.16 11.71 18.74
CA LEU A 404 0.38 10.60 17.97
C LEU A 404 -0.78 9.73 17.50
N HIS A 405 -0.90 9.51 16.19
CA HIS A 405 -1.86 8.54 15.65
C HIS A 405 -1.23 7.70 14.55
N LEU A 406 -1.76 6.49 14.42
CA LEU A 406 -1.47 5.56 13.32
C LEU A 406 -2.67 5.55 12.37
N THR A 407 -2.42 5.77 11.09
CA THR A 407 -3.44 5.66 10.03
C THR A 407 -3.23 4.35 9.29
N LEU A 408 -4.26 3.50 9.29
CA LEU A 408 -4.30 2.24 8.54
C LEU A 408 -5.15 2.46 7.27
N GLY A 409 -4.52 2.38 6.10
CA GLY A 409 -5.17 2.60 4.81
C GLY A 409 -5.53 1.30 4.11
N ILE A 410 -6.83 1.04 3.92
CA ILE A 410 -7.31 -0.07 3.09
C ILE A 410 -7.20 0.33 1.63
N GLU A 411 -6.17 -0.17 0.97
CA GLU A 411 -5.84 0.05 -0.43
C GLU A 411 -6.65 -0.92 -1.30
N VAL A 412 -7.53 -0.36 -2.14
CA VAL A 412 -8.33 -1.15 -3.08
C VAL A 412 -7.67 -1.02 -4.44
N GLU A 413 -6.82 -1.99 -4.77
CA GLU A 413 -6.15 -2.05 -6.07
C GLU A 413 -7.17 -2.30 -7.19
N PRO A 414 -6.96 -1.77 -8.41
CA PRO A 414 -7.91 -1.90 -9.52
C PRO A 414 -8.43 -3.32 -9.81
N PRO A 415 -7.63 -4.40 -9.72
CA PRO A 415 -8.14 -5.77 -9.91
C PRO A 415 -9.15 -6.24 -8.86
N PHE A 416 -9.17 -5.59 -7.68
CA PHE A 416 -9.97 -5.98 -6.51
C PHE A 416 -11.12 -5.01 -6.21
N GLU A 417 -11.39 -4.09 -7.14
CA GLU A 417 -12.69 -3.43 -7.28
C GLU A 417 -13.68 -4.34 -8.00
N TRP A 418 -14.97 -4.00 -7.95
CA TRP A 418 -16.00 -4.71 -8.71
C TRP A 418 -15.73 -4.68 -10.22
N GLU A 419 -15.23 -3.57 -10.76
CA GLU A 419 -14.76 -3.47 -12.16
C GLU A 419 -13.71 -4.52 -12.49
N GLY A 420 -12.70 -4.68 -11.62
CA GLY A 420 -11.69 -5.74 -11.74
C GLY A 420 -12.31 -7.13 -11.75
N PHE A 421 -13.29 -7.37 -10.88
CA PHE A 421 -14.06 -8.63 -10.86
C PHE A 421 -14.79 -8.89 -12.20
N ALA A 422 -15.39 -7.88 -12.82
CA ALA A 422 -16.03 -8.00 -14.14
C ALA A 422 -15.01 -8.30 -15.26
N HIS A 423 -13.84 -7.67 -15.24
CA HIS A 423 -12.78 -8.00 -16.20
C HIS A 423 -12.26 -9.43 -16.02
N ILE A 424 -12.09 -9.89 -14.78
CA ILE A 424 -11.70 -11.28 -14.48
C ILE A 424 -12.79 -12.25 -14.96
N ALA A 425 -14.06 -11.87 -14.83
CA ALA A 425 -15.19 -12.66 -15.29
C ALA A 425 -15.17 -12.82 -16.82
N LEU A 426 -14.99 -11.71 -17.55
CA LEU A 426 -14.87 -11.71 -19.01
C LEU A 426 -13.69 -12.56 -19.48
N HIS A 427 -12.54 -12.40 -18.85
CA HIS A 427 -11.34 -13.16 -19.16
C HIS A 427 -11.52 -14.66 -18.91
N SER A 428 -12.07 -15.03 -17.76
CA SER A 428 -12.30 -16.43 -17.37
C SER A 428 -13.34 -17.11 -18.26
N TRP A 429 -14.41 -16.38 -18.62
CA TRP A 429 -15.42 -16.85 -19.57
C TRP A 429 -14.79 -17.08 -20.95
N ASN A 430 -14.01 -16.13 -21.48
CA ASN A 430 -13.38 -16.25 -22.79
C ASN A 430 -12.44 -17.46 -22.87
N LEU A 431 -11.60 -17.67 -21.85
CA LEU A 431 -10.74 -18.87 -21.76
C LEU A 431 -11.54 -20.17 -21.78
N THR A 432 -12.68 -20.20 -21.08
CA THR A 432 -13.54 -21.38 -21.03
C THR A 432 -14.18 -21.64 -22.39
N GLN A 433 -14.67 -20.60 -23.06
CA GLN A 433 -15.24 -20.71 -24.40
C GLN A 433 -14.21 -21.19 -25.42
N ARG A 434 -12.98 -20.64 -25.41
CA ARG A 434 -11.90 -21.09 -26.30
C ARG A 434 -11.62 -22.57 -26.14
N ARG A 435 -11.48 -23.07 -24.91
CA ARG A 435 -11.28 -24.51 -24.63
C ARG A 435 -12.40 -25.40 -25.15
N VAL A 436 -13.65 -24.95 -25.08
CA VAL A 436 -14.80 -25.68 -25.64
C VAL A 436 -14.79 -25.65 -27.17
N THR A 437 -14.34 -24.54 -27.76
CA THR A 437 -14.41 -24.25 -29.20
C THR A 437 -13.19 -24.74 -29.99
N PHE A 438 -12.07 -25.02 -29.31
CA PHE A 438 -10.80 -25.55 -29.88
C PHE A 438 -10.97 -26.86 -30.66
N ASN A 439 -12.13 -27.50 -30.59
CA ASN A 439 -12.43 -28.70 -31.36
C ASN A 439 -13.03 -28.44 -32.76
N HIS A 440 -13.51 -27.22 -33.11
CA HIS A 440 -14.35 -27.05 -34.32
C HIS A 440 -14.33 -25.72 -35.11
N LEU A 441 -13.51 -24.69 -34.80
CA LEU A 441 -13.49 -23.43 -35.58
C LEU A 441 -12.16 -23.09 -36.27
N ASP A 442 -12.28 -22.41 -37.43
CA ASP A 442 -11.18 -21.88 -38.27
C ASP A 442 -10.40 -20.75 -37.56
N SER A 443 -9.09 -20.63 -37.83
CA SER A 443 -8.17 -19.74 -37.09
C SER A 443 -8.53 -18.25 -37.21
N ALA A 444 -9.07 -17.82 -38.36
CA ALA A 444 -9.47 -16.43 -38.60
C ALA A 444 -10.66 -15.99 -37.73
N SER A 445 -11.61 -16.89 -37.46
CA SER A 445 -12.77 -16.60 -36.59
C SER A 445 -12.37 -16.53 -35.10
N GLN A 446 -11.30 -17.22 -34.71
CA GLN A 446 -10.77 -17.19 -33.34
C GLN A 446 -10.06 -15.85 -33.05
N ILE A 447 -9.28 -15.33 -34.01
CA ILE A 447 -8.64 -14.01 -33.92
C ILE A 447 -9.69 -12.90 -33.78
N LEU A 448 -10.71 -12.91 -34.66
CA LEU A 448 -11.82 -11.95 -34.63
C LEU A 448 -12.54 -11.94 -33.28
N SER A 449 -12.72 -13.12 -32.66
CA SER A 449 -13.35 -13.23 -31.33
C SER A 449 -12.51 -12.66 -30.20
N GLY A 450 -11.17 -12.74 -30.29
CA GLY A 450 -10.25 -12.21 -29.28
C GLY A 450 -10.24 -10.68 -29.24
N ASP A 451 -10.20 -10.05 -30.41
CA ASP A 451 -10.22 -8.60 -30.56
C ASP A 451 -11.49 -7.98 -29.99
N ILE A 452 -12.63 -8.62 -30.25
CA ILE A 452 -13.93 -8.19 -29.73
C ILE A 452 -14.00 -8.31 -28.20
N VAL A 453 -13.39 -9.34 -27.60
CA VAL A 453 -13.28 -9.46 -26.14
C VAL A 453 -12.48 -8.31 -25.55
N ASN A 454 -11.37 -7.91 -26.18
CA ASN A 454 -10.58 -6.76 -25.75
C ASN A 454 -11.37 -5.44 -25.82
N LEU A 455 -12.19 -5.25 -26.85
CA LEU A 455 -13.14 -4.11 -26.91
C LEU A 455 -14.18 -4.16 -25.80
N LEU A 456 -14.64 -5.36 -25.40
CA LEU A 456 -15.60 -5.49 -24.30
C LEU A 456 -14.96 -5.15 -22.95
N HIS A 457 -13.65 -5.38 -22.75
CA HIS A 457 -12.94 -4.83 -21.61
C HIS A 457 -13.01 -3.28 -21.60
N VAL A 458 -12.79 -2.62 -22.74
CA VAL A 458 -12.93 -1.16 -22.83
C VAL A 458 -14.36 -0.71 -22.51
N ALA A 459 -15.38 -1.40 -23.01
CA ALA A 459 -16.77 -1.10 -22.68
C ALA A 459 -17.07 -1.22 -21.17
N ILE A 460 -16.56 -2.25 -20.50
CA ILE A 460 -16.68 -2.41 -19.04
C ILE A 460 -16.06 -1.23 -18.29
N ARG A 461 -14.85 -0.77 -18.71
CA ARG A 461 -14.20 0.41 -18.11
C ARG A 461 -15.04 1.68 -18.28
N LEU A 462 -15.64 1.88 -19.46
CA LEU A 462 -16.52 3.03 -19.71
C LEU A 462 -17.76 3.03 -18.82
N ILE A 463 -18.33 1.85 -18.55
CA ILE A 463 -19.44 1.70 -17.61
C ILE A 463 -18.97 2.01 -16.18
N GLY A 464 -17.84 1.44 -15.75
CA GLY A 464 -17.32 1.67 -14.39
C GLY A 464 -16.89 3.11 -14.12
N ASN A 465 -16.61 3.89 -15.16
CA ASN A 465 -16.40 5.32 -15.03
C ASN A 465 -17.70 6.08 -14.70
N ARG A 466 -18.86 5.56 -15.11
CA ARG A 466 -20.20 6.18 -14.92
C ARG A 466 -20.94 5.63 -13.70
N ASP A 467 -20.78 4.34 -13.41
CA ASP A 467 -21.46 3.65 -12.30
C ASP A 467 -20.51 3.48 -11.10
N PRO A 468 -20.76 4.17 -9.98
CA PRO A 468 -19.93 4.07 -8.77
C PRO A 468 -19.87 2.65 -8.17
N VAL A 469 -20.84 1.78 -8.44
CA VAL A 469 -20.86 0.40 -7.92
C VAL A 469 -19.65 -0.39 -8.43
N PHE A 470 -19.23 -0.17 -9.67
CA PHE A 470 -18.05 -0.81 -10.26
C PHE A 470 -16.76 -0.39 -9.56
N ARG A 471 -16.73 0.81 -8.96
CA ARG A 471 -15.55 1.32 -8.25
C ARG A 471 -15.49 0.83 -6.80
N LYS A 472 -16.55 0.25 -6.26
CA LYS A 472 -16.56 -0.25 -4.88
C LYS A 472 -15.61 -1.43 -4.71
N ALA A 473 -15.07 -1.59 -3.51
CA ALA A 473 -14.25 -2.74 -3.18
C ALA A 473 -15.02 -4.05 -3.38
N CYS A 474 -14.41 -5.01 -4.06
CA CYS A 474 -14.95 -6.36 -4.19
C CYS A 474 -14.59 -7.17 -2.94
N LEU A 475 -15.59 -7.49 -2.11
CA LEU A 475 -15.40 -8.22 -0.84
C LEU A 475 -15.59 -9.73 -1.01
N VAL A 476 -15.53 -10.26 -2.24
CA VAL A 476 -15.75 -11.69 -2.53
C VAL A 476 -14.75 -12.60 -1.81
N ALA A 477 -13.50 -12.13 -1.64
CA ALA A 477 -12.44 -12.84 -0.93
C ALA A 477 -12.24 -12.35 0.52
N ALA A 478 -13.18 -11.58 1.07
CA ALA A 478 -13.15 -11.18 2.47
C ALA A 478 -13.31 -12.41 3.37
N SER A 479 -12.44 -12.52 4.38
CA SER A 479 -12.51 -13.62 5.34
C SER A 479 -13.71 -13.43 6.26
N SER A 480 -14.73 -14.28 6.15
CA SER A 480 -15.70 -14.51 7.22
C SER A 480 -15.16 -15.68 8.06
N LEU A 481 -14.75 -15.47 9.30
CA LEU A 481 -14.50 -16.57 10.23
C LEU A 481 -15.80 -16.92 10.98
N PRO A 482 -16.04 -18.18 11.41
CA PRO A 482 -15.42 -19.45 11.00
C PRO A 482 -16.43 -20.42 10.34
N SER A 483 -15.87 -21.28 9.47
CA SER A 483 -16.41 -22.60 9.20
C SER A 483 -16.34 -23.47 10.47
N GLN A 484 -17.42 -24.19 10.76
CA GLN A 484 -17.63 -25.15 11.87
C GLN A 484 -18.26 -24.54 13.13
N GLY A 485 -19.59 -24.61 13.20
CA GLY A 485 -20.38 -24.39 14.43
C GLY A 485 -21.48 -23.35 14.27
N GLU A 486 -22.70 -23.81 14.00
CA GLU A 486 -23.99 -23.13 14.26
C GLU A 486 -24.00 -21.58 14.20
N GLY A 487 -23.82 -21.02 12.99
CA GLY A 487 -23.94 -19.58 12.68
C GLY A 487 -24.31 -19.32 11.21
N ASP A 488 -25.16 -20.18 10.62
CA ASP A 488 -25.22 -20.44 9.18
C ASP A 488 -25.98 -19.39 8.32
N ASN A 489 -26.63 -18.40 8.93
CA ASN A 489 -27.46 -17.42 8.21
C ASN A 489 -26.69 -16.18 7.71
N HIS A 490 -25.63 -15.79 8.42
CA HIS A 490 -24.91 -14.52 8.20
C HIS A 490 -23.89 -14.62 7.06
N ILE A 491 -23.11 -15.69 7.03
CA ILE A 491 -22.21 -16.04 5.92
C ILE A 491 -23.01 -16.14 4.60
N ARG A 492 -24.25 -16.66 4.66
CA ARG A 492 -25.16 -16.71 3.51
C ARG A 492 -25.63 -15.32 3.07
N ALA A 493 -25.94 -14.41 3.99
CA ALA A 493 -26.37 -13.05 3.66
C ALA A 493 -25.26 -12.24 2.98
N HIS A 494 -24.02 -12.30 3.49
CA HIS A 494 -22.87 -11.65 2.85
C HIS A 494 -22.60 -12.23 1.46
N ALA A 495 -22.56 -13.56 1.33
CA ALA A 495 -22.36 -14.22 0.03
C ALA A 495 -23.50 -13.92 -0.96
N LEU A 496 -24.75 -13.80 -0.49
CA LEU A 496 -25.90 -13.42 -1.31
C LEU A 496 -25.79 -11.96 -1.77
N ASN A 497 -25.31 -11.05 -0.93
CA ASN A 497 -25.07 -9.66 -1.29
C ASN A 497 -24.02 -9.55 -2.42
N GLN A 498 -22.88 -10.24 -2.31
CA GLN A 498 -21.85 -10.24 -3.36
C GLN A 498 -22.39 -10.77 -4.70
N ARG A 499 -23.19 -11.85 -4.68
CA ARG A 499 -23.85 -12.37 -5.89
C ARG A 499 -24.87 -11.39 -6.49
N THR A 500 -25.57 -10.64 -5.64
CA THR A 500 -26.54 -9.64 -6.06
C THR A 500 -25.84 -8.47 -6.77
N ILE A 501 -24.72 -8.00 -6.22
CA ILE A 501 -23.89 -6.97 -6.86
C ILE A 501 -23.35 -7.49 -8.20
N PHE A 502 -22.83 -8.72 -8.24
CA PHE A 502 -22.37 -9.32 -9.49
C PHE A 502 -23.48 -9.41 -10.55
N ALA A 503 -24.68 -9.88 -10.18
CA ALA A 503 -25.82 -9.93 -11.10
C ALA A 503 -26.22 -8.53 -11.59
N HIS A 504 -26.20 -7.53 -10.71
CA HIS A 504 -26.43 -6.14 -11.08
C HIS A 504 -25.39 -5.67 -12.11
N MET A 505 -24.10 -5.94 -11.89
CA MET A 505 -23.04 -5.59 -12.83
C MET A 505 -23.21 -6.24 -14.20
N ILE A 506 -23.52 -7.54 -14.25
CA ILE A 506 -23.76 -8.22 -15.54
C ILE A 506 -24.95 -7.60 -16.28
N ASN A 507 -26.01 -7.23 -15.56
CA ASN A 507 -27.14 -6.49 -16.16
C ASN A 507 -26.72 -5.11 -16.68
N GLN A 508 -25.87 -4.37 -15.95
CA GLN A 508 -25.33 -3.09 -16.42
C GLN A 508 -24.48 -3.26 -17.68
N ILE A 509 -23.63 -4.30 -17.73
CA ILE A 509 -22.81 -4.63 -18.90
C ILE A 509 -23.70 -4.97 -20.09
N ASP A 510 -24.73 -5.79 -19.92
CA ASP A 510 -25.64 -6.15 -21.00
C ASP A 510 -26.42 -4.93 -21.52
N ALA A 511 -26.94 -4.10 -20.61
CA ALA A 511 -27.76 -2.95 -20.95
C ALA A 511 -26.98 -1.78 -21.57
N HIS A 512 -25.74 -1.54 -21.13
CA HIS A 512 -25.02 -0.29 -21.41
C HIS A 512 -23.72 -0.44 -22.22
N SER A 513 -23.23 -1.65 -22.48
CA SER A 513 -22.04 -1.81 -23.33
C SER A 513 -22.33 -1.41 -24.77
N SER A 514 -21.57 -0.43 -25.28
CA SER A 514 -21.70 0.12 -26.63
C SER A 514 -20.43 -0.11 -27.44
N PHE A 515 -20.56 -0.82 -28.56
CA PHE A 515 -19.47 -1.01 -29.52
C PHE A 515 -18.92 0.34 -30.02
N LEU A 516 -19.81 1.27 -30.39
CA LEU A 516 -19.40 2.56 -30.97
C LEU A 516 -18.60 3.41 -29.97
N GLU A 517 -18.99 3.40 -28.69
CA GLU A 517 -18.25 4.14 -27.66
C GLU A 517 -16.89 3.50 -27.37
N ALA A 518 -16.84 2.17 -27.21
CA ALA A 518 -15.61 1.44 -26.94
C ALA A 518 -14.62 1.54 -28.12
N PHE A 519 -15.08 1.26 -29.33
CA PHE A 519 -14.28 1.36 -30.54
C PHE A 519 -13.85 2.81 -30.82
N GLY A 520 -14.73 3.79 -30.61
CA GLY A 520 -14.39 5.20 -30.73
C GLY A 520 -13.30 5.63 -29.76
N THR A 521 -13.36 5.17 -28.51
CA THR A 521 -12.32 5.43 -27.49
C THR A 521 -10.97 4.86 -27.91
N VAL A 522 -10.95 3.60 -28.36
CA VAL A 522 -9.74 2.94 -28.85
C VAL A 522 -9.18 3.65 -30.09
N LYS A 523 -10.04 4.03 -31.04
CA LYS A 523 -9.65 4.72 -32.27
C LYS A 523 -8.98 6.07 -31.97
N VAL A 524 -9.51 6.83 -31.00
CA VAL A 524 -8.89 8.08 -30.53
C VAL A 524 -7.52 7.79 -29.90
N ALA A 525 -7.43 6.81 -29.00
CA ALA A 525 -6.17 6.44 -28.35
C ALA A 525 -5.08 6.05 -29.37
N VAL A 526 -5.43 5.23 -30.36
CA VAL A 526 -4.55 4.80 -31.46
C VAL A 526 -4.08 5.98 -32.30
N TYR A 527 -4.99 6.85 -32.76
CA TYR A 527 -4.63 7.98 -33.61
C TYR A 527 -3.83 9.07 -32.90
N GLU A 528 -4.12 9.29 -31.61
CA GLU A 528 -3.37 10.24 -30.79
C GLU A 528 -2.06 9.65 -30.22
N LYS A 529 -1.83 8.35 -30.42
CA LYS A 529 -0.73 7.58 -29.79
C LYS A 529 -0.70 7.75 -28.27
N ASN A 530 -1.87 7.77 -27.65
CA ASN A 530 -2.07 8.03 -26.24
C ASN A 530 -2.23 6.73 -25.44
N ASP A 531 -1.11 6.09 -25.12
CA ASP A 531 -1.07 4.84 -24.35
C ASP A 531 -1.64 4.99 -22.92
N HIS A 532 -1.51 6.17 -22.31
CA HIS A 532 -1.99 6.42 -20.94
C HIS A 532 -3.48 6.13 -20.74
N SER A 533 -4.29 6.32 -21.78
CA SER A 533 -5.74 6.02 -21.74
C SER A 533 -6.07 4.52 -21.62
N LEU A 534 -5.10 3.64 -21.91
CA LEU A 534 -5.24 2.18 -21.97
C LEU A 534 -4.36 1.45 -20.93
N GLN A 535 -3.42 2.14 -20.29
CA GLN A 535 -2.51 1.57 -19.29
C GLN A 535 -3.21 0.88 -18.12
N TRP A 536 -4.46 1.23 -17.82
CA TRP A 536 -5.29 0.54 -16.81
C TRP A 536 -5.46 -0.97 -17.12
N MET A 537 -5.32 -1.40 -18.37
CA MET A 537 -5.41 -2.82 -18.78
C MET A 537 -4.16 -3.63 -18.41
N GLY A 538 -3.06 -2.98 -18.02
CA GLY A 538 -1.75 -3.64 -17.83
C GLY A 538 -1.78 -4.81 -16.86
N TRP A 539 -2.59 -4.73 -15.80
CA TRP A 539 -2.69 -5.79 -14.79
C TRP A 539 -3.34 -7.08 -15.34
N LEU A 540 -4.06 -7.04 -16.47
CA LEU A 540 -4.69 -8.22 -17.09
C LEU A 540 -3.66 -9.27 -17.51
N ARG A 541 -2.39 -8.90 -17.74
CA ARG A 541 -1.27 -9.84 -18.02
C ARG A 541 -1.05 -10.87 -16.93
N HIS A 542 -1.55 -10.62 -15.71
CA HIS A 542 -1.37 -11.51 -14.57
C HIS A 542 -2.43 -12.63 -14.51
N LEU A 543 -3.48 -12.52 -15.33
CA LEU A 543 -4.46 -13.57 -15.55
C LEU A 543 -3.85 -14.69 -16.43
N PRO A 544 -4.35 -15.94 -16.34
CA PRO A 544 -3.85 -17.03 -17.17
C PRO A 544 -4.01 -16.72 -18.65
N GLN A 545 -3.00 -16.98 -19.47
CA GLN A 545 -3.07 -16.82 -20.93
C GLN A 545 -2.77 -18.16 -21.61
N GLU A 546 -3.31 -18.37 -22.80
CA GLU A 546 -2.96 -19.50 -23.69
C GLU A 546 -1.67 -19.17 -24.48
N GLU A 547 -1.23 -20.05 -25.38
CA GLU A 547 0.10 -19.96 -26.04
C GLU A 547 0.32 -18.65 -26.83
N GLU A 548 -0.73 -18.03 -27.37
CA GLU A 548 -0.68 -16.67 -27.94
C GLU A 548 -0.85 -15.62 -26.85
N ARG A 549 0.29 -15.09 -26.39
CA ARG A 549 0.37 -14.14 -25.29
C ARG A 549 0.01 -12.72 -25.75
N ILE A 550 -1.16 -12.21 -25.38
CA ILE A 550 -1.49 -10.78 -25.56
C ILE A 550 -0.55 -9.97 -24.65
N ASP A 551 0.19 -9.04 -25.26
CA ASP A 551 1.07 -8.16 -24.53
C ASP A 551 0.30 -6.95 -23.98
N PHE A 552 -0.31 -7.12 -22.80
CA PHE A 552 -0.97 -6.02 -22.09
C PHE A 552 0.02 -4.95 -21.58
N ASN A 553 1.34 -5.10 -21.78
CA ASN A 553 2.29 -4.01 -21.50
C ASN A 553 2.34 -2.97 -22.62
N ASP A 554 1.85 -3.30 -23.81
CA ASP A 554 1.74 -2.40 -24.96
C ASP A 554 0.32 -2.54 -25.55
N PRO A 555 -0.70 -2.03 -24.84
CA PRO A 555 -2.07 -2.20 -25.28
C PRO A 555 -2.34 -1.46 -26.59
N LEU A 556 -1.66 -0.33 -26.80
CA LEU A 556 -1.79 0.47 -28.02
C LEU A 556 -1.49 -0.37 -29.28
N ARG A 557 -0.40 -1.15 -29.27
CA ARG A 557 0.02 -1.95 -30.42
C ARG A 557 -1.00 -2.99 -30.85
N PHE A 558 -1.61 -3.73 -29.92
CA PHE A 558 -2.61 -4.72 -30.33
C PHE A 558 -3.92 -4.04 -30.80
N PHE A 559 -4.24 -2.86 -30.27
CA PHE A 559 -5.39 -2.09 -30.72
C PHE A 559 -5.18 -1.41 -32.08
N GLU A 560 -3.94 -1.11 -32.48
CA GLU A 560 -3.61 -0.67 -33.85
C GLU A 560 -4.05 -1.71 -34.88
N ASP A 561 -3.69 -2.98 -34.66
CA ASP A 561 -4.08 -4.10 -35.52
C ASP A 561 -5.61 -4.28 -35.57
N LEU A 562 -6.28 -4.12 -34.42
CA LEU A 562 -7.73 -4.15 -34.30
C LEU A 562 -8.40 -3.05 -35.12
N VAL A 563 -7.95 -1.79 -34.97
CA VAL A 563 -8.54 -0.64 -35.67
C VAL A 563 -8.39 -0.80 -37.18
N LEU A 564 -7.20 -1.22 -37.65
CA LEU A 564 -6.94 -1.50 -39.06
C LEU A 564 -7.87 -2.59 -39.62
N SER A 565 -8.12 -3.64 -38.84
CA SER A 565 -8.96 -4.77 -39.25
C SER A 565 -10.44 -4.40 -39.40
N TYR A 566 -10.94 -3.44 -38.60
CA TYR A 566 -12.37 -3.10 -38.54
C TYR A 566 -12.76 -1.79 -39.22
N GLU A 567 -11.80 -0.95 -39.64
CA GLU A 567 -12.12 0.36 -40.25
C GLU A 567 -12.98 0.25 -41.53
N GLY A 568 -12.99 -0.92 -42.21
CA GLY A 568 -13.86 -1.24 -43.35
C GLY A 568 -15.05 -2.16 -43.05
N HIS A 569 -15.17 -2.72 -41.84
CA HIS A 569 -16.10 -3.80 -41.48
C HIS A 569 -16.85 -3.53 -40.16
N ILE A 570 -17.23 -2.27 -39.94
CA ILE A 570 -17.82 -1.79 -38.69
C ILE A 570 -19.13 -2.52 -38.35
N ASN A 571 -19.96 -2.85 -39.34
CA ASN A 571 -21.26 -3.50 -39.11
C ASN A 571 -21.09 -4.96 -38.68
N GLU A 572 -20.15 -5.68 -39.30
CA GLU A 572 -19.78 -7.04 -38.92
C GLU A 572 -19.16 -7.05 -37.51
N ALA A 573 -18.24 -6.12 -37.23
CA ALA A 573 -17.61 -5.95 -35.91
C ALA A 573 -18.64 -5.67 -34.82
N CYS A 574 -19.59 -4.76 -35.08
CA CYS A 574 -20.68 -4.43 -34.17
C CYS A 574 -21.57 -5.65 -33.91
N SER A 575 -21.90 -6.41 -34.95
CA SER A 575 -22.69 -7.64 -34.81
C SER A 575 -21.94 -8.71 -34.00
N ALA A 576 -20.64 -8.88 -34.23
CA ALA A 576 -19.78 -9.77 -33.46
C ALA A 576 -19.68 -9.33 -31.98
N PHE A 577 -19.53 -8.03 -31.73
CA PHE A 577 -19.52 -7.44 -30.39
C PHE A 577 -20.81 -7.75 -29.63
N MET A 578 -21.96 -7.54 -30.26
CA MET A 578 -23.25 -7.84 -29.65
C MET A 578 -23.40 -9.33 -29.33
N HIS A 579 -22.95 -10.21 -30.23
CA HIS A 579 -22.97 -11.66 -30.00
C HIS A 579 -22.07 -12.08 -28.82
N VAL A 580 -20.83 -11.58 -28.77
CA VAL A 580 -19.88 -11.86 -27.68
C VAL A 580 -20.42 -11.33 -26.36
N LYS A 581 -20.90 -10.08 -26.32
CA LYS A 581 -21.52 -9.47 -25.14
C LYS A 581 -22.69 -10.31 -24.62
N SER A 582 -23.66 -10.62 -25.47
CA SER A 582 -24.85 -11.37 -25.04
C SER A 582 -24.52 -12.79 -24.59
N SER A 583 -23.51 -13.43 -25.20
CA SER A 583 -23.04 -14.75 -24.75
C SER A 583 -22.30 -14.68 -23.42
N PHE A 584 -21.46 -13.66 -23.24
CA PHE A 584 -20.80 -13.39 -21.95
C PHE A 584 -21.83 -13.17 -20.84
N CYS A 585 -22.76 -12.24 -21.01
CA CYS A 585 -23.73 -11.90 -19.97
C CYS A 585 -24.69 -13.06 -19.62
N ARG A 586 -24.97 -13.95 -20.58
CA ARG A 586 -25.82 -15.13 -20.35
C ARG A 586 -25.08 -16.27 -19.63
N ASP A 587 -23.82 -16.51 -20.00
CA ASP A 587 -23.13 -17.75 -19.66
C ASP A 587 -22.07 -17.58 -18.54
N VAL A 588 -21.72 -16.34 -18.17
CA VAL A 588 -20.74 -16.06 -17.11
C VAL A 588 -21.21 -16.55 -15.74
N ARG A 589 -20.28 -17.13 -14.97
CA ARG A 589 -20.55 -17.68 -13.64
C ARG A 589 -19.76 -16.97 -12.56
N PHE A 590 -20.42 -16.74 -11.42
CA PHE A 590 -19.81 -16.10 -10.26
C PHE A 590 -18.68 -16.95 -9.67
N GLU A 591 -18.86 -18.26 -9.58
CA GLU A 591 -17.92 -19.22 -8.96
C GLU A 591 -16.61 -19.35 -9.74
N ASP A 592 -16.71 -19.40 -11.07
CA ASP A 592 -15.54 -19.47 -11.95
C ASP A 592 -14.72 -18.18 -11.84
N THR A 593 -15.42 -17.04 -11.79
CA THR A 593 -14.81 -15.72 -11.59
C THR A 593 -14.12 -15.61 -10.23
N ARG A 594 -14.82 -16.04 -9.16
CA ARG A 594 -14.30 -16.03 -7.78
C ARG A 594 -13.00 -16.82 -7.67
N SER A 595 -12.94 -18.00 -8.26
CA SER A 595 -11.74 -18.85 -8.22
C SER A 595 -10.54 -18.17 -8.88
N SER A 596 -10.75 -17.51 -10.03
CA SER A 596 -9.70 -16.73 -10.71
C SER A 596 -9.29 -15.49 -9.90
N PHE A 597 -10.25 -14.81 -9.29
CA PHE A 597 -10.03 -13.64 -8.44
C PHE A 597 -9.19 -13.99 -7.20
N GLU A 598 -9.56 -15.03 -6.46
CA GLU A 598 -8.83 -15.48 -5.27
C GLU A 598 -7.39 -15.89 -5.61
N ARG A 599 -7.18 -16.56 -6.75
CA ARG A 599 -5.83 -16.90 -7.24
C ARG A 599 -5.01 -15.67 -7.60
N LEU A 600 -5.61 -14.64 -8.19
CA LEU A 600 -4.91 -13.39 -8.49
C LEU A 600 -4.54 -12.67 -7.18
N LEU A 601 -5.49 -12.58 -6.24
CA LEU A 601 -5.28 -11.98 -4.93
C LEU A 601 -4.15 -12.66 -4.17
N GLU A 602 -4.07 -14.00 -4.20
CA GLU A 602 -2.99 -14.74 -3.56
C GLU A 602 -1.62 -14.41 -4.16
N LYS A 603 -1.52 -14.20 -5.48
CA LYS A 603 -0.26 -13.75 -6.11
C LYS A 603 0.16 -12.37 -5.62
N TYR A 604 -0.77 -11.42 -5.57
CA TYR A 604 -0.52 -10.07 -5.03
C TYR A 604 -0.05 -10.16 -3.57
N ARG A 605 -0.82 -10.86 -2.73
CA ARG A 605 -0.51 -11.02 -1.30
C ARG A 605 0.84 -11.69 -1.07
N LYS A 606 1.18 -12.73 -1.84
CA LYS A 606 2.47 -13.41 -1.72
C LYS A 606 3.62 -12.42 -1.87
N THR A 607 3.62 -11.62 -2.94
CA THR A 607 4.71 -10.66 -3.20
C THR A 607 4.76 -9.55 -2.15
N ARG A 608 3.60 -9.01 -1.74
CA ARG A 608 3.52 -7.99 -0.68
C ARG A 608 4.03 -8.51 0.66
N LYS A 609 3.70 -9.76 1.02
CA LYS A 609 4.21 -10.42 2.23
C LYS A 609 5.71 -10.65 2.18
N GLN A 610 6.21 -11.10 1.04
CA GLN A 610 7.65 -11.27 0.84
C GLN A 610 8.38 -9.94 1.00
N PHE A 611 7.85 -8.87 0.42
CA PHE A 611 8.37 -7.51 0.59
C PHE A 611 8.37 -7.08 2.06
N MET A 612 7.22 -7.18 2.73
CA MET A 612 7.06 -6.80 4.13
C MET A 612 8.02 -7.55 5.07
N LYS A 613 8.09 -8.89 4.96
CA LYS A 613 8.99 -9.74 5.76
C LYS A 613 10.47 -9.46 5.48
N GLY A 614 10.80 -9.19 4.21
CA GLY A 614 12.11 -8.76 3.76
C GLY A 614 12.53 -7.46 4.47
N MET A 615 11.69 -6.42 4.37
CA MET A 615 11.96 -5.10 4.95
C MET A 615 12.03 -5.11 6.47
N LEU A 616 11.11 -5.82 7.15
CA LEU A 616 11.13 -5.95 8.62
C LEU A 616 12.48 -6.47 9.12
N SER A 617 13.10 -7.39 8.38
CA SER A 617 14.40 -7.96 8.76
C SER A 617 15.60 -7.05 8.54
N LEU A 618 15.44 -5.94 7.82
CA LEU A 618 16.48 -4.94 7.60
C LEU A 618 16.48 -3.83 8.66
N HIS A 619 15.44 -3.73 9.47
CA HIS A 619 15.40 -2.75 10.55
C HIS A 619 16.16 -3.26 11.79
N CYS A 620 16.96 -2.37 12.37
CA CYS A 620 17.67 -2.63 13.64
C CYS A 620 16.83 -2.13 14.82
N THR A 621 15.55 -2.49 14.86
CA THR A 621 14.66 -2.23 16.00
C THR A 621 14.97 -3.23 17.11
N LYS A 622 14.95 -2.77 18.36
CA LYS A 622 15.31 -3.57 19.54
C LYS A 622 14.14 -4.37 20.08
#